data_AF-A0A1B2HDZ0-F1
#
_entry.id   AF-A0A1B2HDZ0-F1
#
_cell.length_a   1.000
_cell.length_b   1.000
_cell.length_c   1.000
_cell.angle_alpha   90.00
_cell.angle_beta   90.00
_cell.angle_gamma   90.00
#
_symmetry.space_group_name_H-M   'P 1'
#
loop_
_entity.id
_entity.type
_entity.pdbx_description
1 polymer ?
#
loop_
_entity_poly.entity_id
_entity_poly.type
_entity_poly.pdbx_seq_one_letter_code
_entity_poly.pdbx_strand_id
1 'polypeptide(L)'
;MVAFTFAGVLLTQATTWWMDQRKARRESAFRWTNRNIEFYADFVDACHELLELPVWPADTPLKPLTDKLRQKSVKIRFVAPPPVNETLDKTLRAVAELAAQIDSIRTTSKPGHGDRIDERLLPGYRGSAEALSAALDEFMAAARIDVDITSVFRGLPDTPA
;
A
#
# COMPACT_ATOMS: atom_id res chain seq x y z
N MET A 1 -40.71 50.39 -8.48
CA MET A 1 -39.30 50.47 -8.01
C MET A 1 -39.02 49.30 -7.04
N VAL A 2 -39.06 48.04 -7.54
CA VAL A 2 -38.90 46.80 -6.72
C VAL A 2 -38.04 45.73 -7.44
N ALA A 3 -37.71 45.92 -8.73
CA ALA A 3 -36.95 44.94 -9.52
C ALA A 3 -35.47 44.82 -9.11
N PHE A 4 -34.90 45.82 -8.44
CA PHE A 4 -33.48 45.85 -8.08
C PHE A 4 -33.12 44.96 -6.87
N THR A 5 -34.07 44.64 -5.98
CA THR A 5 -33.82 43.78 -4.81
C THR A 5 -33.89 42.29 -5.14
N PHE A 6 -34.74 41.87 -6.07
CA PHE A 6 -34.82 40.46 -6.49
C PHE A 6 -33.58 39.99 -7.25
N ALA A 7 -32.98 40.85 -8.09
CA ALA A 7 -31.74 40.54 -8.79
C ALA A 7 -30.54 40.37 -7.85
N GLY A 8 -30.48 41.17 -6.78
CA GLY A 8 -29.44 41.06 -5.75
C GLY A 8 -29.49 39.73 -4.99
N VAL A 9 -30.68 39.29 -4.56
CA VAL A 9 -30.86 38.03 -3.82
C VAL A 9 -30.51 36.81 -4.68
N LEU A 10 -30.88 36.81 -5.97
CA LEU A 10 -30.57 35.71 -6.88
C LEU A 10 -29.06 35.59 -7.17
N LEU A 11 -28.34 36.72 -7.31
CA LEU A 11 -26.88 36.72 -7.46
C LEU A 11 -26.17 36.21 -6.20
N THR A 12 -26.65 36.59 -5.01
CA THR A 12 -26.09 36.05 -3.77
C THR A 12 -26.32 34.55 -3.66
N GLN A 13 -27.51 34.03 -3.96
CA GLN A 13 -27.76 32.59 -3.91
C GLN A 13 -26.95 31.80 -4.96
N ALA A 14 -26.80 32.33 -6.18
CA ALA A 14 -26.00 31.68 -7.21
C ALA A 14 -24.51 31.61 -6.84
N THR A 15 -23.98 32.66 -6.21
CA THR A 15 -22.58 32.69 -5.75
C THR A 15 -22.35 31.75 -4.55
N THR A 16 -23.28 31.69 -3.59
CA THR A 16 -23.20 30.71 -2.47
C THR A 16 -23.25 29.28 -2.99
N TRP A 17 -24.19 28.96 -3.90
CA TRP A 17 -24.28 27.63 -4.50
C TRP A 17 -23.01 27.24 -5.27
N TRP A 18 -22.42 28.16 -6.01
CA TRP A 18 -21.17 27.91 -6.73
C TRP A 18 -19.96 27.71 -5.80
N MET A 19 -19.88 28.49 -4.71
CA MET A 19 -18.86 28.31 -3.67
C MET A 19 -19.02 26.97 -2.94
N ASP A 20 -20.24 26.61 -2.57
CA ASP A 20 -20.56 25.32 -1.95
C ASP A 20 -20.23 24.15 -2.87
N GLN A 21 -20.55 24.26 -4.17
CA GLN A 21 -20.22 23.23 -5.15
C GLN A 21 -18.71 23.07 -5.34
N ARG A 22 -17.95 24.18 -5.33
CA ARG A 22 -16.48 24.13 -5.36
C ARG A 22 -15.88 23.53 -4.07
N LYS A 23 -16.44 23.89 -2.92
CA LYS A 23 -16.01 23.35 -1.62
C LYS A 23 -16.30 21.86 -1.52
N ALA A 24 -17.50 21.42 -1.90
CA ALA A 24 -17.89 20.02 -1.95
C ALA A 24 -16.98 19.20 -2.88
N ARG A 25 -16.61 19.74 -4.06
CA ARG A 25 -15.65 19.09 -4.97
C ARG A 25 -14.26 18.92 -4.37
N ARG A 26 -13.77 19.93 -3.63
CA ARG A 26 -12.47 19.86 -2.93
C ARG A 26 -12.52 18.84 -1.79
N GLU A 27 -13.59 18.86 -1.00
CA GLU A 27 -13.79 17.90 0.09
C GLU A 27 -13.91 16.47 -0.43
N SER A 28 -14.61 16.23 -1.54
CA SER A 28 -14.69 14.90 -2.15
C SER A 28 -13.35 14.45 -2.70
N ALA A 29 -12.59 15.33 -3.35
CA ALA A 29 -11.26 15.01 -3.87
C ALA A 29 -10.31 14.64 -2.72
N PHE A 30 -10.29 15.44 -1.64
CA PHE A 30 -9.46 15.19 -0.47
C PHE A 30 -9.80 13.86 0.23
N ARG A 31 -11.10 13.56 0.41
CA ARG A 31 -11.54 12.27 0.97
C ARG A 31 -11.12 11.09 0.10
N TRP A 32 -11.14 11.25 -1.22
CA TRP A 32 -10.73 10.20 -2.15
C TRP A 32 -9.22 9.96 -2.08
N THR A 33 -8.42 11.02 -2.03
CA THR A 33 -6.97 10.93 -1.81
C THR A 33 -6.63 10.22 -0.50
N ASN A 34 -7.24 10.63 0.62
CA ASN A 34 -6.99 9.98 1.93
C ASN A 34 -7.33 8.49 1.90
N ARG A 35 -8.43 8.11 1.23
CA ARG A 35 -8.83 6.71 1.12
C ARG A 35 -7.87 5.89 0.25
N ASN A 36 -7.31 6.48 -0.81
CA ASN A 36 -6.29 5.81 -1.61
C ASN A 36 -5.00 5.60 -0.80
N ILE A 37 -4.59 6.61 -0.02
CA ILE A 37 -3.45 6.50 0.91
C ILE A 37 -3.68 5.34 1.89
N GLU A 38 -4.86 5.24 2.50
CA GLU A 38 -5.20 4.13 3.40
C GLU A 38 -5.05 2.78 2.69
N PHE A 39 -5.56 2.61 1.47
CA PHE A 39 -5.42 1.34 0.74
C PHE A 39 -3.97 0.97 0.42
N TYR A 40 -3.16 1.97 0.05
CA TYR A 40 -1.75 1.75 -0.28
C TYR A 40 -0.94 1.41 0.98
N ALA A 41 -1.11 2.16 2.07
CA ALA A 41 -0.47 1.90 3.35
C ALA A 41 -0.85 0.51 3.88
N ASP A 42 -2.14 0.18 3.85
CA ASP A 42 -2.66 -1.12 4.26
C ASP A 42 -1.98 -2.30 3.56
N PHE A 43 -1.68 -2.15 2.26
CA PHE A 43 -1.03 -3.16 1.44
C PHE A 43 0.46 -3.23 1.73
N VAL A 44 1.12 -2.08 1.87
CA VAL A 44 2.54 -1.98 2.25
C VAL A 44 2.78 -2.64 3.61
N ASP A 45 1.95 -2.36 4.61
CA ASP A 45 2.04 -2.98 5.94
C ASP A 45 1.91 -4.50 5.87
N ALA A 46 1.00 -5.01 5.03
CA ALA A 46 0.85 -6.46 4.84
C ALA A 46 2.05 -7.09 4.11
N CYS A 47 2.72 -6.35 3.22
CA CYS A 47 3.97 -6.81 2.59
C CYS A 47 5.12 -6.84 3.60
N HIS A 48 5.22 -5.84 4.49
CA HIS A 48 6.19 -5.86 5.59
C HIS A 48 5.94 -7.01 6.55
N GLU A 49 4.67 -7.29 6.90
CA GLU A 49 4.30 -8.45 7.72
C GLU A 49 4.77 -9.77 7.10
N LEU A 50 4.76 -9.90 5.75
CA LEU A 50 5.32 -11.07 5.06
C LEU A 50 6.86 -11.10 5.13
N LEU A 51 7.52 -9.96 4.95
CA LEU A 51 8.99 -9.85 5.02
C LEU A 51 9.52 -10.18 6.41
N GLU A 52 8.79 -9.79 7.44
CA GLU A 52 9.14 -10.04 8.85
C GLU A 52 8.67 -11.42 9.35
N LEU A 53 7.89 -12.15 8.54
CA LEU A 53 7.37 -13.46 8.91
C LEU A 53 8.53 -14.42 9.19
N PRO A 54 8.69 -14.91 10.43
CA PRO A 54 9.73 -15.89 10.73
C PRO A 54 9.47 -17.17 9.95
N VAL A 55 10.49 -17.70 9.29
CA VAL A 55 10.39 -19.03 8.66
C VAL A 55 10.20 -20.10 9.73
N TRP A 56 10.90 -19.94 10.86
CA TRP A 56 10.80 -20.77 12.06
C TRP A 56 10.74 -19.88 13.32
N PRO A 57 9.99 -20.30 14.37
CA PRO A 57 9.01 -21.38 14.36
C PRO A 57 7.83 -21.06 13.42
N ALA A 58 7.23 -22.09 12.82
CA ALA A 58 6.17 -21.94 11.81
C ALA A 58 4.77 -21.68 12.43
N ASP A 59 4.73 -21.05 13.61
CA ASP A 59 3.51 -20.83 14.38
C ASP A 59 2.53 -19.90 13.67
N THR A 60 3.07 -18.99 12.85
CA THR A 60 2.25 -18.08 12.05
C THR A 60 1.96 -18.70 10.68
N PRO A 61 0.69 -18.99 10.36
CA PRO A 61 0.31 -19.60 9.10
C PRO A 61 0.48 -18.60 7.93
N LEU A 62 1.06 -19.09 6.83
CA LEU A 62 1.34 -18.27 5.64
C LEU A 62 0.09 -17.95 4.82
N LYS A 63 -0.88 -18.86 4.78
CA LYS A 63 -2.08 -18.75 3.95
C LYS A 63 -2.95 -17.53 4.29
N PRO A 64 -3.28 -17.25 5.58
CA PRO A 64 -4.06 -16.05 5.93
C PRO A 64 -3.38 -14.75 5.49
N LEU A 65 -2.04 -14.69 5.53
CA LEU A 65 -1.29 -13.50 5.16
C LEU A 65 -1.31 -13.28 3.64
N THR A 66 -1.11 -14.33 2.85
CA THR A 66 -1.22 -14.24 1.39
C THR A 66 -2.65 -13.97 0.90
N ASP A 67 -3.67 -14.51 1.58
CA ASP A 67 -5.08 -14.18 1.31
C ASP A 67 -5.40 -12.71 1.66
N LYS A 68 -4.85 -12.18 2.78
CA LYS A 68 -4.96 -10.75 3.16
C LYS A 68 -4.34 -9.84 2.10
N LEU A 69 -3.15 -10.16 1.59
CA LEU A 69 -2.50 -9.42 0.51
C LEU A 69 -3.34 -9.44 -0.78
N ARG A 70 -3.89 -10.60 -1.15
CA ARG A 70 -4.78 -10.72 -2.30
C ARG A 70 -6.02 -9.82 -2.15
N GLN A 71 -6.69 -9.85 -1.00
CA GLN A 71 -7.88 -9.02 -0.75
C GLN A 71 -7.57 -7.52 -0.83
N LYS A 72 -6.44 -7.07 -0.26
CA LYS A 72 -6.01 -5.67 -0.33
C LYS A 72 -5.68 -5.25 -1.76
N SER A 73 -5.04 -6.11 -2.54
CA SER A 73 -4.72 -5.83 -3.94
C SER A 73 -5.97 -5.61 -4.81
N VAL A 74 -7.06 -6.34 -4.55
CA VAL A 74 -8.33 -6.13 -5.27
C VAL A 74 -8.86 -4.72 -5.06
N LYS A 75 -8.81 -4.18 -3.83
CA LYS A 75 -9.25 -2.81 -3.54
C LYS A 75 -8.42 -1.78 -4.31
N ILE A 76 -7.10 -1.98 -4.35
CA ILE A 76 -6.17 -1.11 -5.10
C ILE A 76 -6.52 -1.12 -6.59
N ARG A 77 -6.73 -2.29 -7.20
CA ARG A 77 -7.06 -2.40 -8.64
C ARG A 77 -8.31 -1.62 -9.06
N PHE A 78 -9.27 -1.43 -8.16
CA PHE A 78 -10.49 -0.68 -8.45
C PHE A 78 -10.28 0.84 -8.50
N VAL A 79 -9.30 1.36 -7.76
CA VAL A 79 -9.14 2.81 -7.56
C VAL A 79 -7.87 3.37 -8.19
N ALA A 80 -6.84 2.54 -8.34
CA ALA A 80 -5.50 2.97 -8.70
C ALA A 80 -5.33 3.12 -10.23
N PRO A 81 -4.50 4.08 -10.68
CA PRO A 81 -4.21 4.26 -12.10
C PRO A 81 -3.33 3.12 -12.65
N PRO A 82 -3.23 2.97 -13.98
CA PRO A 82 -2.44 1.90 -14.60
C PRO A 82 -0.99 1.76 -14.10
N PRO A 83 -0.20 2.84 -13.89
CA PRO A 83 1.18 2.70 -13.39
C PRO A 83 1.28 2.07 -11.99
N VAL A 84 0.32 2.35 -11.12
CA VAL A 84 0.25 1.73 -9.78
C VAL A 84 -0.16 0.26 -9.90
N ASN A 85 -1.08 -0.07 -10.83
CA ASN A 85 -1.47 -1.46 -11.06
C ASN A 85 -0.32 -2.31 -11.64
N GLU A 86 0.52 -1.72 -12.51
CA GLU A 86 1.70 -2.40 -13.06
C GLU A 86 2.71 -2.74 -11.96
N THR A 87 3.00 -1.79 -11.07
CA THR A 87 3.91 -2.03 -9.94
C THR A 87 3.30 -2.98 -8.91
N LEU A 88 1.99 -2.88 -8.64
CA LEU A 88 1.25 -3.84 -7.81
C LEU A 88 1.38 -5.27 -8.34
N ASP A 89 1.28 -5.47 -9.66
CA ASP A 89 1.44 -6.80 -10.28
C ASP A 89 2.85 -7.37 -10.06
N LYS A 90 3.89 -6.53 -10.14
CA LYS A 90 5.26 -6.94 -9.82
C LYS A 90 5.38 -7.32 -8.35
N THR A 91 4.85 -6.51 -7.44
CA THR A 91 4.88 -6.80 -6.00
C THR A 91 4.16 -8.11 -5.68
N LEU A 92 2.99 -8.36 -6.26
CA LEU A 92 2.24 -9.60 -6.05
C LEU A 92 2.98 -10.85 -6.54
N ARG A 93 3.75 -10.75 -7.62
CA ARG A 93 4.62 -11.85 -8.09
C ARG A 93 5.74 -12.11 -7.08
N ALA A 94 6.43 -11.07 -6.63
CA ALA A 94 7.49 -11.20 -5.63
C ALA A 94 6.96 -11.73 -4.28
N VAL A 95 5.76 -11.32 -3.87
CA VAL A 95 5.03 -11.89 -2.72
C VAL A 95 4.82 -13.40 -2.90
N ALA A 96 4.34 -13.82 -4.06
CA ALA A 96 4.07 -15.23 -4.34
C ALA A 96 5.37 -16.06 -4.35
N GLU A 97 6.45 -15.52 -4.91
CA GLU A 97 7.76 -16.14 -4.92
C GLU A 97 8.33 -16.31 -3.51
N LEU A 98 8.31 -15.24 -2.69
CA LEU A 98 8.76 -15.31 -1.30
C LEU A 98 7.91 -16.29 -0.48
N ALA A 99 6.59 -16.24 -0.63
CA ALA A 99 5.68 -17.18 0.03
C ALA A 99 5.99 -18.63 -0.35
N ALA A 100 6.23 -18.91 -1.64
CA ALA A 100 6.62 -20.23 -2.11
C ALA A 100 7.97 -20.68 -1.53
N GLN A 101 8.94 -19.78 -1.39
CA GLN A 101 10.22 -20.10 -0.73
C GLN A 101 10.04 -20.41 0.74
N ILE A 102 9.25 -19.63 1.48
CA ILE A 102 8.96 -19.88 2.90
C ILE A 102 8.28 -21.25 3.06
N ASP A 103 7.27 -21.56 2.26
CA ASP A 103 6.56 -22.84 2.30
C ASP A 103 7.48 -24.02 1.93
N SER A 104 8.30 -23.85 0.89
CA SER A 104 9.32 -24.82 0.50
C SER A 104 10.30 -25.10 1.64
N ILE A 105 10.82 -24.07 2.31
CA ILE A 105 11.74 -24.24 3.44
C ILE A 105 11.05 -24.96 4.60
N ARG A 106 9.82 -24.55 4.94
CA ARG A 106 9.02 -25.15 6.01
C ARG A 106 8.68 -26.63 5.76
N THR A 107 8.59 -27.05 4.50
CA THR A 107 8.24 -28.43 4.12
C THR A 107 9.45 -29.32 3.86
N THR A 108 10.55 -28.77 3.33
CA THR A 108 11.72 -29.56 2.89
C THR A 108 12.88 -29.54 3.88
N SER A 109 12.90 -28.60 4.83
CA SER A 109 13.98 -28.43 5.80
C SER A 109 13.45 -28.55 7.23
N LYS A 110 14.36 -28.83 8.17
CA LYS A 110 14.10 -28.76 9.61
C LYS A 110 14.78 -27.51 10.17
N PRO A 111 14.24 -26.88 11.22
CA PRO A 111 14.90 -25.75 11.85
C PRO A 111 16.31 -26.16 12.31
N GLY A 112 17.31 -25.33 11.98
CA GLY A 112 18.65 -25.47 12.53
C GLY A 112 18.70 -25.10 14.01
N HIS A 113 19.90 -25.11 14.61
CA HIS A 113 20.07 -24.61 15.98
C HIS A 113 19.66 -23.14 16.08
N GLY A 114 18.69 -22.83 16.95
CA GLY A 114 18.13 -21.49 17.13
C GLY A 114 17.19 -21.04 16.00
N ASP A 115 16.39 -21.95 15.44
CA ASP A 115 15.34 -21.66 14.43
C ASP A 115 15.88 -21.01 13.14
N ARG A 116 17.15 -21.30 12.82
CA ARG A 116 17.81 -20.75 11.63
C ARG A 116 17.44 -21.54 10.38
N ILE A 117 17.35 -20.83 9.26
CA ILE A 117 17.20 -21.39 7.92
C ILE A 117 18.50 -22.14 7.55
N ASP A 118 18.37 -23.29 6.89
CA ASP A 118 19.49 -24.04 6.30
C ASP A 118 20.31 -23.13 5.36
N GLU A 119 21.63 -23.11 5.54
CA GLU A 119 22.55 -22.29 4.74
C GLU A 119 22.41 -22.52 3.24
N ARG A 120 22.00 -23.72 2.81
CA ARG A 120 21.78 -24.05 1.39
C ARG A 120 20.58 -23.35 0.78
N LEU A 121 19.56 -23.04 1.59
CA LEU A 121 18.32 -22.40 1.16
C LEU A 121 18.35 -20.88 1.37
N LEU A 122 19.27 -20.40 2.22
CA LEU A 122 19.40 -19.00 2.59
C LEU A 122 19.59 -18.04 1.39
N PRO A 123 20.41 -18.34 0.36
CA PRO A 123 20.55 -17.45 -0.79
C PRO A 123 19.25 -17.27 -1.57
N GLY A 124 18.48 -18.34 -1.76
CA GLY A 124 17.19 -18.30 -2.46
C GLY A 124 16.16 -17.47 -1.70
N TYR A 125 16.06 -17.70 -0.39
CA TYR A 125 15.18 -16.92 0.49
C TYR A 125 15.54 -15.43 0.49
N ARG A 126 16.82 -15.10 0.67
CA ARG A 126 17.29 -13.70 0.65
C ARG A 126 17.03 -13.03 -0.69
N GLY A 127 17.30 -13.73 -1.80
CA GLY A 127 17.02 -13.20 -3.13
C GLY A 127 15.54 -12.87 -3.34
N SER A 128 14.63 -13.74 -2.90
CA SER A 128 13.18 -13.45 -2.97
C SER A 128 12.74 -12.33 -2.03
N ALA A 129 13.33 -12.22 -0.83
CA ALA A 129 13.05 -11.13 0.09
C ALA A 129 13.53 -9.77 -0.45
N GLU A 130 14.75 -9.72 -1.01
CA GLU A 130 15.30 -8.54 -1.68
C GLU A 130 14.46 -8.13 -2.91
N ALA A 131 14.03 -9.11 -3.71
CA ALA A 131 13.14 -8.87 -4.85
C ALA A 131 11.79 -8.27 -4.43
N LEU A 132 11.20 -8.77 -3.33
CA LEU A 132 9.98 -8.20 -2.77
C LEU A 132 10.22 -6.78 -2.25
N SER A 133 11.33 -6.53 -1.54
CA SER A 133 11.67 -5.19 -1.06
C SER A 133 11.80 -4.20 -2.21
N ALA A 134 12.53 -4.55 -3.27
CA ALA A 134 12.69 -3.70 -4.45
C ALA A 134 11.35 -3.44 -5.17
N ALA A 135 10.52 -4.47 -5.34
CA ALA A 135 9.19 -4.31 -5.94
C ALA A 135 8.25 -3.46 -5.07
N LEU A 136 8.40 -3.51 -3.74
CA LEU A 136 7.64 -2.67 -2.81
C LEU A 136 8.06 -1.21 -2.89
N ASP A 137 9.35 -0.93 -3.03
CA ASP A 137 9.87 0.43 -3.25
C ASP A 137 9.36 1.05 -4.55
N GLU A 138 9.34 0.27 -5.65
CA GLU A 138 8.73 0.70 -6.92
C GLU A 138 7.24 1.01 -6.77
N PHE A 139 6.50 0.14 -6.07
CA PHE A 139 5.08 0.35 -5.79
C PHE A 139 4.85 1.62 -4.96
N MET A 140 5.63 1.83 -3.89
CA MET A 140 5.52 3.03 -3.06
C MET A 140 5.85 4.30 -3.84
N ALA A 141 6.82 4.27 -4.75
CA ALA A 141 7.14 5.40 -5.61
C ALA A 141 5.96 5.74 -6.54
N ALA A 142 5.36 4.74 -7.19
CA ALA A 142 4.18 4.93 -8.04
C ALA A 142 2.97 5.43 -7.24
N ALA A 143 2.74 4.86 -6.06
CA ALA A 143 1.65 5.25 -5.16
C ALA A 143 1.79 6.71 -4.71
N ARG A 144 3.00 7.15 -4.31
CA ARG A 144 3.26 8.54 -3.91
C ARG A 144 2.96 9.55 -5.03
N ILE A 145 3.29 9.20 -6.27
CA ILE A 145 2.98 10.03 -7.45
C ILE A 145 1.46 10.12 -7.63
N ASP A 146 0.72 9.02 -7.47
CA ASP A 146 -0.75 9.00 -7.61
C ASP A 146 -1.46 9.90 -6.58
N VAL A 147 -1.02 9.87 -5.32
CA VAL A 147 -1.62 10.69 -4.26
C VAL A 147 -1.04 12.11 -4.16
N ASP A 148 -0.23 12.52 -5.12
CA ASP A 148 0.47 13.81 -5.18
C ASP A 148 1.27 14.12 -3.88
N ILE A 149 1.77 13.08 -3.22
CA ILE A 149 2.67 13.22 -2.07
C ILE A 149 4.07 13.44 -2.62
N THR A 150 4.40 14.71 -2.83
CA THR A 150 5.72 15.16 -3.30
C THR A 150 6.76 15.24 -2.17
N SER A 151 6.37 15.06 -0.90
CA SER A 151 7.32 15.08 0.22
C SER A 151 8.07 13.76 0.35
N VAL A 152 9.40 13.81 0.37
CA VAL A 152 10.27 12.69 0.73
C VAL A 152 9.96 12.28 2.18
N PHE A 153 9.58 11.02 2.39
CA PHE A 153 9.51 10.43 3.74
C PHE A 153 10.94 10.36 4.30
N ARG A 154 11.32 11.38 5.06
CA ARG A 154 12.54 11.36 5.87
C ARG A 154 12.16 10.60 7.14
N GLY A 155 12.67 9.37 7.30
CA GLY A 155 12.45 8.57 8.50
C GLY A 155 12.72 9.38 9.76
N LEU A 156 12.01 9.06 10.86
CA LEU A 156 12.27 9.64 12.18
C LEU A 156 13.79 9.61 12.42
N PRO A 157 14.42 10.75 12.77
CA PRO A 157 15.83 10.74 13.13
C PRO A 157 16.00 9.72 14.26
N ASP A 158 17.00 8.84 14.11
CA ASP A 158 17.40 7.88 15.14
C ASP A 158 17.39 8.61 16.47
N THR A 159 16.45 8.23 17.34
CA THR A 159 16.42 8.79 18.70
C THR A 159 17.65 8.21 19.38
N PRO A 160 18.66 9.02 19.73
CA PRO A 160 19.82 8.48 20.43
C PRO A 160 19.33 7.86 21.75
N ALA A 161 19.75 6.62 21.96
CA ALA A 161 19.48 5.84 23.16
C ALA A 161 19.99 6.52 24.43
#